data_AF-A0A6M5UP54-F1
#
_entry.id   AF-A0A6M5UP54-F1
#
_cell.length_a   1.000
_cell.length_b   1.000
_cell.length_c   1.000
_cell.angle_alpha   90.00
_cell.angle_beta   90.00
_cell.angle_gamma   90.00
#
_symmetry.space_group_name_H-M   'P 1'
#
loop_
_entity.id
_entity.type
_entity.pdbx_description
1 polymer ?
#
loop_
_entity_poly.entity_id
_entity_poly.type
_entity_poly.pdbx_seq_one_letter_code
_entity_poly.pdbx_strand_id
1 'polypeptide(L)'
;MATTSPTPVLSNDHIDLLITAAAAWHVLASRTTAAFARGTVEQHALTASPTEAGRLLQAENSAAVRWLSDQGRTRLVDRGHPVPYTHRPVEHLVPVEVIKAAHAAQAVCSASPTWPQSTARSLLAAIVTAATHRLEGYSDAPWSWTRPQRRDGHAIGVALDGAHPEVPGLTWVAPDELREHWISAPIVVVTVPAAVRVPADLPPRSGVFVLADGEPDNTVWEALTSLEMQTLALFWPACRPWLADQIQAPDREFVEHRSRA
;
A
#
# COMPACT_ATOMS: atom_id res chain seq x y z
N MET A 1 -17.89 -10.66 -36.64
CA MET A 1 -19.03 -10.33 -35.77
C MET A 1 -18.48 -9.70 -34.49
N ALA A 2 -18.63 -8.39 -34.32
CA ALA A 2 -18.18 -7.73 -33.10
C ALA A 2 -19.22 -8.01 -32.00
N THR A 3 -18.83 -8.81 -31.01
CA THR A 3 -19.58 -8.97 -29.77
C THR A 3 -19.51 -7.66 -29.00
N THR A 4 -20.50 -6.79 -29.15
CA THR A 4 -20.61 -5.57 -28.35
C THR A 4 -21.04 -5.96 -26.94
N SER A 5 -20.08 -6.02 -26.03
CA SER A 5 -20.33 -6.11 -24.60
C SER A 5 -21.24 -4.95 -24.16
N PRO A 6 -22.18 -5.18 -23.23
CA PRO A 6 -23.03 -4.11 -22.72
C PRO A 6 -22.17 -2.97 -22.17
N THR A 7 -22.59 -1.73 -22.40
CA THR A 7 -21.90 -0.55 -21.89
C THR A 7 -21.91 -0.62 -20.37
N PRO A 8 -20.75 -0.65 -19.69
CA PRO A 8 -20.73 -0.72 -18.24
C PRO A 8 -21.34 0.57 -17.66
N VAL A 9 -22.37 0.43 -16.83
CA VAL A 9 -23.01 1.52 -16.10
C VAL A 9 -22.61 1.40 -14.64
N LEU A 10 -22.29 2.52 -13.98
CA LEU A 10 -22.06 2.51 -12.54
C LEU A 10 -23.33 2.09 -11.79
N SER A 11 -23.23 1.05 -10.97
CA SER A 11 -24.29 0.65 -10.04
C SER A 11 -24.37 1.62 -8.86
N ASN A 12 -25.51 1.62 -8.16
CA ASN A 12 -25.63 2.40 -6.92
C ASN A 12 -24.61 1.94 -5.88
N ASP A 13 -24.35 0.64 -5.72
CA ASP A 13 -23.33 0.13 -4.78
C ASP A 13 -21.94 0.70 -5.06
N HIS A 14 -21.61 0.89 -6.35
CA HIS A 14 -20.36 1.49 -6.77
C HIS A 14 -20.30 2.97 -6.36
N ILE A 15 -21.38 3.71 -6.57
CA ILE A 15 -21.48 5.11 -6.14
C ILE A 15 -21.46 5.20 -4.61
N ASP A 16 -22.17 4.32 -3.91
CA ASP A 16 -22.25 4.26 -2.44
C ASP A 16 -20.87 4.01 -1.81
N LEU A 17 -20.06 3.10 -2.36
CA LEU A 17 -18.68 2.88 -1.93
C LEU A 17 -17.84 4.16 -2.04
N LEU A 18 -17.87 4.82 -3.20
CA LEU A 18 -17.08 6.03 -3.47
C LEU A 18 -17.51 7.20 -2.59
N ILE A 19 -18.81 7.39 -2.42
CA ILE A 19 -19.35 8.48 -1.60
C ILE A 19 -19.13 8.22 -0.12
N THR A 20 -19.21 6.97 0.34
CA THR A 20 -18.89 6.62 1.72
C THR A 20 -17.42 6.90 2.01
N ALA A 21 -16.51 6.54 1.10
CA ALA A 21 -15.10 6.88 1.20
C ALA A 21 -14.88 8.41 1.22
N ALA A 22 -15.53 9.14 0.32
CA ALA A 22 -15.42 10.60 0.27
C ALA A 22 -15.86 11.28 1.57
N ALA A 23 -16.96 10.80 2.18
CA ALA A 23 -17.45 11.30 3.45
C ALA A 23 -16.51 10.93 4.61
N ALA A 24 -16.14 9.65 4.73
CA ALA A 24 -15.32 9.14 5.82
C ALA A 24 -13.89 9.72 5.83
N TRP A 25 -13.38 10.11 4.66
CA TRP A 25 -12.03 10.64 4.50
C TRP A 25 -11.97 12.16 4.32
N HIS A 26 -13.07 12.86 4.65
CA HIS A 26 -13.17 14.32 4.63
C HIS A 26 -12.91 14.97 3.26
N VAL A 27 -13.16 14.23 2.18
CA VAL A 27 -13.22 14.80 0.82
C VAL A 27 -14.49 15.63 0.66
N LEU A 28 -15.58 15.25 1.35
CA LEU A 28 -16.81 16.04 1.41
C LEU A 28 -16.82 16.94 2.65
N ALA A 29 -17.17 18.21 2.45
CA ALA A 29 -17.30 19.19 3.53
C ALA A 29 -18.71 19.77 3.60
N SER A 30 -19.13 20.12 4.81
CA SER A 30 -20.34 20.93 5.00
C SER A 30 -20.11 22.34 4.49
N ARG A 31 -21.20 23.04 4.09
CA ARG A 31 -21.12 24.45 3.68
C ARG A 31 -20.52 25.34 4.76
N THR A 32 -20.83 25.06 6.02
CA THR A 32 -20.27 25.79 7.16
C THR A 32 -18.76 25.57 7.26
N THR A 33 -18.29 24.32 7.18
CA THR A 33 -16.86 23.99 7.21
C THR A 33 -16.12 24.68 6.06
N ALA A 34 -16.67 24.63 4.85
CA ALA A 34 -16.08 25.27 3.68
C ALA A 34 -16.02 26.81 3.80
N ALA A 35 -16.97 27.44 4.50
CA ALA A 35 -16.95 28.89 4.73
C ALA A 35 -15.85 29.35 5.69
N PHE A 36 -15.36 28.46 6.55
CA PHE A 36 -14.28 28.74 7.50
C PHE A 36 -12.93 28.14 7.09
N ALA A 37 -12.91 27.36 6.03
CA ALA A 37 -11.70 26.81 5.44
C ALA A 37 -10.80 27.94 4.89
N ARG A 38 -9.59 28.07 5.44
CA ARG A 38 -8.57 29.06 5.01
C ARG A 38 -7.22 28.41 4.69
N GLY A 39 -7.09 27.10 4.82
CA GLY A 39 -5.87 26.33 4.62
C GLY A 39 -5.78 25.67 3.23
N THR A 40 -4.55 25.35 2.82
CA THR A 40 -4.23 24.71 1.53
C THR A 40 -4.82 23.31 1.39
N VAL A 41 -4.95 22.57 2.50
CA VAL A 41 -5.52 21.20 2.53
C VAL A 41 -7.02 21.20 2.21
N GLU A 42 -7.72 22.29 2.53
CA GLU A 42 -9.17 22.40 2.37
C GLU A 42 -9.56 22.75 0.92
N GLN A 43 -8.60 23.06 0.04
CA GLN A 43 -8.84 23.34 -1.38
C GLN A 43 -9.32 22.11 -2.17
N HIS A 44 -9.10 20.91 -1.64
CA HIS A 44 -9.56 19.66 -2.24
C HIS A 44 -10.91 19.18 -1.69
N ALA A 45 -11.46 19.86 -0.67
CA ALA A 45 -12.74 19.52 -0.09
C ALA A 45 -13.89 20.03 -0.96
N LEU A 46 -14.84 19.14 -1.24
CA LEU A 46 -15.99 19.43 -2.08
C LEU A 46 -17.20 19.69 -1.21
N THR A 47 -17.81 20.87 -1.38
CA THR A 47 -18.95 21.28 -0.57
C THR A 47 -20.23 20.61 -1.07
N ALA A 48 -20.51 19.40 -0.59
CA ALA A 48 -21.69 18.62 -0.94
C ALA A 48 -22.03 17.63 0.17
N SER A 49 -23.32 17.38 0.39
CA SER A 49 -23.76 16.21 1.16
C SER A 49 -23.43 14.92 0.40
N PRO A 50 -23.33 13.76 1.08
CA PRO A 50 -23.12 12.47 0.42
C PRO A 50 -24.13 12.18 -0.70
N THR A 51 -25.41 12.47 -0.48
CA THR A 51 -26.44 12.27 -1.50
C THR A 51 -26.28 13.21 -2.69
N GLU A 52 -25.95 14.49 -2.48
CA GLU A 52 -25.67 15.42 -3.57
C GLU A 52 -24.44 15.00 -4.38
N ALA A 53 -23.36 14.59 -3.70
CA ALA A 53 -22.14 14.11 -4.35
C ALA A 53 -22.39 12.86 -5.21
N GLY A 54 -23.18 11.90 -4.73
CA GLY A 54 -23.53 10.73 -5.53
C GLY A 54 -24.47 11.05 -6.69
N ARG A 55 -25.36 12.03 -6.55
CA ARG A 55 -26.16 12.54 -7.68
C ARG A 55 -25.31 13.21 -8.76
N LEU A 56 -24.25 13.93 -8.39
CA LEU A 56 -23.30 14.48 -9.36
C LEU A 56 -22.63 13.37 -10.19
N LEU A 57 -22.21 12.29 -9.53
CA LEU A 57 -21.60 11.14 -10.21
C LEU A 57 -22.61 10.37 -11.07
N GLN A 58 -23.84 10.18 -10.57
CA GLN A 58 -24.93 9.56 -11.33
C GLN A 58 -25.29 10.37 -12.59
N ALA A 59 -25.30 11.71 -12.49
CA ALA A 59 -25.58 12.60 -13.61
C ALA A 59 -24.52 12.47 -14.72
N GLU A 60 -23.23 12.47 -14.37
CA GLU A 60 -22.15 12.29 -15.35
C GLU A 60 -22.15 10.90 -15.99
N ASN A 61 -22.39 9.85 -15.21
CA ASN A 61 -22.59 8.49 -15.72
C ASN A 61 -23.74 8.45 -16.73
N SER A 62 -24.88 9.06 -16.39
CA SER A 62 -26.05 9.14 -17.28
C SER A 62 -25.80 9.96 -18.54
N ALA A 63 -24.99 11.01 -18.45
CA ALA A 63 -24.60 11.83 -19.60
C ALA A 63 -23.67 11.05 -20.54
N ALA A 64 -22.71 10.30 -19.99
CA ALA A 64 -21.83 9.42 -20.75
C ALA A 64 -22.62 8.32 -21.50
N VAL A 65 -23.54 7.64 -20.82
CA VAL A 65 -24.40 6.61 -21.43
C VAL A 65 -25.26 7.19 -22.54
N ARG A 66 -25.88 8.36 -22.32
CA ARG A 66 -26.67 9.06 -23.35
C ARG A 66 -25.82 9.42 -24.57
N TRP A 67 -24.66 10.02 -24.35
CA TRP A 67 -23.74 10.38 -25.43
C TRP A 67 -23.33 9.17 -26.27
N LEU A 68 -22.98 8.05 -25.64
CA LEU A 68 -22.65 6.81 -26.36
C LEU A 68 -23.85 6.24 -27.13
N SER A 69 -25.06 6.33 -26.58
CA SER A 69 -26.29 5.93 -27.26
C SER A 69 -26.58 6.76 -28.50
N ASP A 70 -26.43 8.08 -28.39
CA ASP A 70 -26.65 9.01 -29.51
C ASP A 70 -25.64 8.78 -30.66
N GLN A 71 -24.45 8.29 -30.33
CA GLN A 71 -23.42 7.90 -31.31
C GLN A 71 -23.59 6.47 -31.86
N GLY A 72 -24.73 5.82 -31.59
CA GLY A 72 -25.06 4.48 -32.11
C GLY A 72 -24.23 3.35 -31.48
N ARG A 73 -23.57 3.58 -30.35
CA ARG A 73 -22.66 2.62 -29.71
C ARG A 73 -23.33 1.74 -28.65
N THR A 74 -24.63 1.92 -28.35
CA THR A 74 -25.34 1.19 -27.27
C THR A 74 -26.74 0.71 -27.66
N ARG A 75 -27.34 -0.20 -26.87
CA ARG A 75 -28.68 -0.75 -27.13
C ARG A 75 -29.76 0.19 -26.59
N LEU A 76 -30.95 0.18 -27.21
CA LEU A 76 -32.13 0.97 -26.80
C LEU A 76 -32.58 0.77 -25.33
N VAL A 77 -32.18 -0.34 -24.69
CA VAL A 77 -32.46 -0.64 -23.27
C VAL A 77 -31.70 0.27 -22.29
N ASP A 78 -30.69 1.00 -22.74
CA ASP A 78 -29.85 1.89 -21.92
C ASP A 78 -30.47 3.29 -21.70
N ARG A 79 -31.72 3.51 -22.16
CA ARG A 79 -32.45 4.79 -22.08
C ARG A 79 -33.36 4.93 -20.84
N GLY A 80 -33.29 3.99 -19.90
CA GLY A 80 -34.02 4.11 -18.65
C GLY A 80 -33.61 5.38 -17.90
N HIS A 81 -34.57 6.13 -17.37
CA HIS A 81 -34.27 7.22 -16.46
C HIS A 81 -33.79 6.60 -15.15
N PRO A 82 -32.52 6.78 -14.73
CA PRO A 82 -32.06 6.20 -13.50
C PRO A 82 -32.86 6.76 -12.33
N VAL A 83 -33.24 5.89 -11.39
CA VAL A 83 -33.92 6.28 -10.16
C VAL A 83 -33.05 7.31 -9.43
N PRO A 84 -33.62 8.40 -8.89
CA PRO A 84 -32.86 9.40 -8.17
C PRO A 84 -31.99 8.77 -7.08
N TYR A 85 -30.68 8.97 -7.18
CA TYR A 85 -29.74 8.43 -6.20
C TYR A 85 -30.01 8.99 -4.78
N THR A 86 -29.97 8.08 -3.81
CA THR A 86 -29.98 8.34 -2.38
C THR A 86 -28.87 7.50 -1.76
N HIS A 87 -27.94 8.15 -1.06
CA HIS A 87 -26.75 7.48 -0.52
C HIS A 87 -27.10 6.44 0.54
N ARG A 88 -26.43 5.30 0.47
CA ARG A 88 -26.40 4.25 1.50
C ARG A 88 -24.96 4.03 1.95
N PRO A 89 -24.65 4.17 3.25
CA PRO A 89 -23.30 3.97 3.74
C PRO A 89 -22.84 2.51 3.59
N VAL A 90 -21.55 2.33 3.28
CA VAL A 90 -20.86 1.04 3.22
C VAL A 90 -19.94 0.89 4.45
N GLU A 91 -20.05 -0.21 5.20
CA GLU A 91 -19.38 -0.34 6.50
C GLU A 91 -17.85 -0.48 6.40
N HIS A 92 -17.36 -1.20 5.38
CA HIS A 92 -15.94 -1.50 5.24
C HIS A 92 -15.34 -0.80 4.02
N LEU A 93 -14.26 -0.05 4.24
CA LEU A 93 -13.56 0.67 3.19
C LEU A 93 -12.13 0.14 3.05
N VAL A 94 -11.88 -0.58 1.96
CA VAL A 94 -10.53 -1.01 1.57
C VAL A 94 -9.95 0.02 0.59
N PRO A 95 -8.83 0.73 0.90
CA PRO A 95 -8.33 1.80 0.04
C PRO A 95 -8.07 1.39 -1.42
N VAL A 96 -7.51 0.19 -1.64
CA VAL A 96 -7.25 -0.31 -3.01
C VAL A 96 -8.54 -0.59 -3.79
N GLU A 97 -9.62 -1.03 -3.12
CA GLU A 97 -10.92 -1.22 -3.77
C GLU A 97 -11.54 0.11 -4.16
N VAL A 98 -11.42 1.12 -3.30
CA VAL A 98 -11.89 2.48 -3.58
C VAL A 98 -11.13 3.09 -4.77
N ILE A 99 -9.81 2.91 -4.87
CA ILE A 99 -9.02 3.35 -6.03
C ILE A 99 -9.50 2.68 -7.32
N LYS A 100 -9.68 1.35 -7.30
CA LYS A 100 -10.19 0.60 -8.46
C LYS A 100 -11.58 1.06 -8.86
N ALA A 101 -12.48 1.25 -7.88
CA ALA A 101 -13.81 1.77 -8.11
C ALA A 101 -13.76 3.18 -8.72
N ALA A 102 -12.89 4.07 -8.22
CA ALA A 102 -12.77 5.43 -8.74
C ALA A 102 -12.30 5.42 -10.20
N HIS A 103 -11.30 4.61 -10.55
CA HIS A 103 -10.83 4.47 -11.94
C HIS A 103 -11.88 3.87 -12.87
N ALA A 104 -12.64 2.87 -12.40
CA ALA A 104 -13.76 2.33 -13.17
C ALA A 104 -14.83 3.41 -13.43
N ALA A 105 -15.14 4.24 -12.43
CA ALA A 105 -16.06 5.37 -12.58
C ALA A 105 -15.53 6.45 -13.54
N GLN A 106 -14.23 6.77 -13.48
CA GLN A 106 -13.59 7.67 -14.45
C GLN A 106 -13.71 7.13 -15.87
N ALA A 107 -13.44 5.84 -16.08
CA ALA A 107 -13.53 5.20 -17.38
C ALA A 107 -14.95 5.26 -17.95
N VAL A 108 -15.97 4.93 -17.14
CA VAL A 108 -17.38 4.97 -17.54
C VAL A 108 -17.82 6.40 -17.87
N CYS A 109 -17.52 7.36 -17.01
CA CYS A 109 -17.94 8.75 -17.20
C CYS A 109 -17.12 9.50 -18.27
N SER A 110 -15.96 8.99 -18.69
CA SER A 110 -15.06 9.71 -19.60
C SER A 110 -15.65 10.04 -20.98
N ALA A 111 -16.69 9.32 -21.39
CA ALA A 111 -17.40 9.60 -22.64
C ALA A 111 -18.36 10.81 -22.54
N SER A 112 -18.67 11.30 -21.33
CA SER A 112 -19.53 12.48 -21.16
C SER A 112 -18.84 13.73 -21.74
N PRO A 113 -19.52 14.55 -22.57
CA PRO A 113 -18.95 15.80 -23.09
C PRO A 113 -18.53 16.80 -22.01
N THR A 114 -19.18 16.77 -20.85
CA THR A 114 -18.87 17.67 -19.71
C THR A 114 -17.77 17.12 -18.81
N TRP A 115 -17.32 15.87 -19.03
CA TRP A 115 -16.36 15.19 -18.17
C TRP A 115 -15.11 16.01 -17.82
N PRO A 116 -14.42 16.66 -18.78
CA PRO A 116 -13.16 17.35 -18.50
C PRO A 116 -13.25 18.51 -17.52
N GLN A 117 -14.42 19.10 -17.32
CA GLN A 117 -14.62 20.18 -16.34
C GLN A 117 -15.61 19.80 -15.23
N SER A 118 -16.06 18.54 -15.21
CA SER A 118 -17.09 18.10 -14.27
C SER A 118 -16.59 18.09 -12.82
N THR A 119 -17.47 18.48 -11.91
CA THR A 119 -17.25 18.35 -10.47
C THR A 119 -17.06 16.89 -10.05
N ALA A 120 -17.71 15.94 -10.75
CA ALA A 120 -17.54 14.53 -10.50
C ALA A 120 -16.11 14.05 -10.78
N ARG A 121 -15.46 14.55 -11.85
CA ARG A 121 -14.04 14.25 -12.12
C ARG A 121 -13.14 14.73 -10.98
N SER A 122 -13.34 15.95 -10.50
CA SER A 122 -12.60 16.50 -9.37
C SER A 122 -12.84 15.71 -8.09
N LEU A 123 -14.09 15.30 -7.82
CA LEU A 123 -14.46 14.43 -6.70
C LEU A 123 -13.70 13.09 -6.75
N LEU A 124 -13.73 12.40 -7.90
CA LEU A 124 -13.03 11.12 -8.05
C LEU A 124 -11.51 11.26 -7.89
N ALA A 125 -10.93 12.34 -8.41
CA ALA A 125 -9.50 12.61 -8.22
C ALA A 125 -9.15 12.80 -6.73
N ALA A 126 -9.96 13.56 -5.98
CA ALA A 126 -9.76 13.75 -4.55
C ALA A 126 -9.94 12.45 -3.75
N ILE A 127 -10.91 11.59 -4.12
CA ILE A 127 -11.08 10.26 -3.53
C ILE A 127 -9.85 9.38 -3.77
N VAL A 128 -9.30 9.36 -5.00
CA VAL A 128 -8.08 8.60 -5.32
C VAL A 128 -6.92 9.10 -4.47
N THR A 129 -6.69 10.40 -4.38
CA THR A 129 -5.63 10.96 -3.53
C THR A 129 -5.81 10.56 -2.06
N ALA A 130 -7.03 10.69 -1.52
CA ALA A 130 -7.31 10.32 -0.14
C ALA A 130 -7.14 8.81 0.14
N ALA A 131 -7.51 7.94 -0.81
CA ALA A 131 -7.31 6.50 -0.72
C ALA A 131 -5.83 6.13 -0.77
N THR A 132 -5.08 6.78 -1.67
CA THR A 132 -3.65 6.57 -1.87
C THR A 132 -2.84 6.90 -0.62
N HIS A 133 -3.16 7.99 0.09
CA HIS A 133 -2.53 8.32 1.38
C HIS A 133 -2.79 7.29 2.49
N ARG A 134 -3.74 6.37 2.28
CA ARG A 134 -4.09 5.30 3.23
C ARG A 134 -3.56 3.94 2.79
N LEU A 135 -2.86 3.85 1.67
CA LEU A 135 -2.14 2.63 1.28
C LEU A 135 -0.85 2.53 2.09
N GLU A 136 -0.71 1.45 2.84
CA GLU A 136 0.51 1.14 3.57
C GLU A 136 1.71 1.08 2.61
N GLY A 137 2.80 1.75 2.98
CA GLY A 137 4.03 1.85 2.19
C GLY A 137 3.95 2.77 0.96
N TYR A 138 2.81 3.40 0.65
CA TYR A 138 2.74 4.30 -0.52
C TYR A 138 3.57 5.58 -0.33
N SER A 139 3.50 6.20 0.85
CA SER A 139 4.29 7.41 1.16
C SER A 139 5.80 7.15 1.17
N ASP A 140 6.19 5.93 1.51
CA ASP A 140 7.59 5.52 1.66
C ASP A 140 8.16 4.98 0.34
N ALA A 141 7.31 4.71 -0.64
CA ALA A 141 7.72 4.25 -1.96
C ALA A 141 8.44 5.38 -2.72
N PRO A 142 9.62 5.11 -3.31
CA PRO A 142 10.32 6.12 -4.10
C PRO A 142 9.55 6.45 -5.37
N TRP A 143 9.56 7.73 -5.76
CA TRP A 143 8.97 8.20 -7.02
C TRP A 143 9.68 7.64 -8.26
N SER A 144 10.97 7.33 -8.15
CA SER A 144 11.74 6.65 -9.19
C SER A 144 11.66 5.14 -8.99
N TRP A 145 11.18 4.44 -10.02
CA TRP A 145 11.30 2.98 -10.05
C TRP A 145 12.74 2.60 -10.41
N THR A 146 13.38 1.82 -9.56
CA THR A 146 14.65 1.15 -9.85
C THR A 146 14.45 -0.36 -9.82
N ARG A 147 15.15 -1.08 -10.69
CA ARG A 147 15.15 -2.54 -10.69
C ARG A 147 15.76 -3.03 -9.36
N PRO A 148 15.08 -3.91 -8.60
CA PRO A 148 15.68 -4.50 -7.41
C PRO A 148 16.98 -5.23 -7.75
N GLN A 149 18.02 -5.00 -6.96
CA GLN A 149 19.29 -5.72 -6.99
C GLN A 149 19.25 -6.83 -5.95
N ARG A 150 19.88 -7.97 -6.26
CA ARG A 150 19.94 -9.12 -5.36
C ARG A 150 21.27 -9.12 -4.60
N ARG A 151 21.21 -9.46 -3.32
CA ARG A 151 22.38 -9.77 -2.50
C ARG A 151 22.86 -11.19 -2.81
N ASP A 152 24.04 -11.29 -3.43
CA ASP A 152 24.59 -12.55 -3.93
C ASP A 152 25.74 -13.12 -3.06
N GLY A 153 25.95 -12.56 -1.86
CA GLY A 153 26.95 -13.05 -0.90
C GLY A 153 26.49 -14.28 -0.12
N HIS A 154 27.23 -14.62 0.93
CA HIS A 154 26.89 -15.70 1.86
C HIS A 154 26.11 -15.18 3.06
N ALA A 155 25.25 -16.02 3.63
CA ALA A 155 24.55 -15.70 4.86
C ALA A 155 25.54 -15.61 6.04
N ILE A 156 25.36 -14.59 6.88
CA ILE A 156 26.30 -14.27 7.96
C ILE A 156 25.61 -14.43 9.30
N GLY A 157 26.28 -15.11 10.22
CA GLY A 157 25.97 -15.11 11.64
C GLY A 157 26.86 -14.11 12.38
N VAL A 158 26.33 -13.42 13.38
CA VAL A 158 27.07 -12.46 14.21
C VAL A 158 26.95 -12.90 15.66
N ALA A 159 28.08 -13.16 16.30
CA ALA A 159 28.14 -13.64 17.67
C ALA A 159 29.31 -13.03 18.44
N LEU A 160 29.18 -12.98 19.77
CA LEU A 160 30.28 -12.64 20.66
C LEU A 160 31.03 -13.91 21.07
N ASP A 161 32.35 -13.83 21.10
CA ASP A 161 33.26 -14.86 21.63
C ASP A 161 33.04 -16.28 21.06
N GLY A 162 32.51 -16.38 19.84
CA GLY A 162 32.19 -17.66 19.20
C GLY A 162 31.00 -18.40 19.81
N ALA A 163 30.23 -17.76 20.71
CA ALA A 163 29.05 -18.34 21.31
C ALA A 163 27.85 -18.28 20.36
N HIS A 164 27.64 -19.35 19.59
CA HIS A 164 26.52 -19.47 18.66
C HIS A 164 26.11 -20.94 18.45
N PRO A 165 24.86 -21.21 18.03
CA PRO A 165 24.47 -22.54 17.58
C PRO A 165 25.13 -22.89 16.24
N GLU A 166 25.30 -24.19 15.97
CA GLU A 166 25.73 -24.67 14.66
C GLU A 166 24.58 -24.60 13.65
N VAL A 167 24.66 -23.64 12.73
CA VAL A 167 23.70 -23.44 11.64
C VAL A 167 24.43 -23.63 10.30
N PRO A 168 24.14 -24.71 9.55
CA PRO A 168 24.77 -24.95 8.26
C PRO A 168 24.57 -23.79 7.28
N GLY A 169 25.64 -23.37 6.60
CA GLY A 169 25.61 -22.30 5.61
C GLY A 169 25.72 -20.87 6.16
N LEU A 170 25.79 -20.69 7.48
CA LEU A 170 26.20 -19.42 8.09
C LEU A 170 27.71 -19.38 8.29
N THR A 171 28.32 -18.27 7.85
CA THR A 171 29.66 -17.89 8.29
C THR A 171 29.53 -16.96 9.50
N TRP A 172 30.12 -17.34 10.63
CA TRP A 172 30.07 -16.55 11.86
C TRP A 172 31.22 -15.54 11.91
N VAL A 173 30.88 -14.29 12.21
CA VAL A 173 31.81 -13.16 12.30
C VAL A 173 31.60 -12.39 13.61
N ALA A 174 32.60 -11.62 14.01
CA ALA A 174 32.47 -10.69 15.13
C ALA A 174 31.61 -9.47 14.72
N PRO A 175 30.96 -8.76 15.68
CA PRO A 175 30.16 -7.58 15.36
C PRO A 175 30.91 -6.49 14.57
N ASP A 176 32.21 -6.31 14.85
CA ASP A 176 33.04 -5.31 14.18
C ASP A 176 33.34 -5.68 12.70
N GLU A 177 33.29 -6.97 12.35
CA GLU A 177 33.53 -7.50 11.00
C GLU A 177 32.26 -7.45 10.12
N LEU A 178 31.08 -7.30 10.74
CA LEU A 178 29.79 -7.31 10.04
C LEU A 178 29.71 -6.28 8.90
N ARG A 179 30.40 -5.15 9.05
CA ARG A 179 30.41 -4.07 8.05
C ARG A 179 30.88 -4.55 6.67
N GLU A 180 31.86 -5.46 6.63
CA GLU A 180 32.45 -5.96 5.38
C GLU A 180 31.45 -6.82 4.59
N HIS A 181 30.47 -7.41 5.29
CA HIS A 181 29.47 -8.29 4.69
C HIS A 181 28.08 -7.65 4.56
N TRP A 182 27.85 -6.48 5.17
CA TRP A 182 26.52 -5.88 5.30
C TRP A 182 25.82 -5.63 3.96
N ILE A 183 26.56 -5.30 2.91
CA ILE A 183 25.96 -5.00 1.60
C ILE A 183 25.60 -6.28 0.85
N SER A 184 26.47 -7.29 0.91
CA SER A 184 26.40 -8.48 0.05
C SER A 184 25.67 -9.66 0.70
N ALA A 185 25.63 -9.75 2.03
CA ALA A 185 25.03 -10.89 2.72
C ALA A 185 23.51 -10.93 2.50
N PRO A 186 22.92 -12.01 1.95
CA PRO A 186 21.47 -12.12 1.78
C PRO A 186 20.71 -12.14 3.11
N ILE A 187 21.26 -12.86 4.10
CA ILE A 187 20.70 -13.03 5.44
C ILE A 187 21.78 -12.68 6.46
N VAL A 188 21.41 -11.92 7.49
CA VAL A 188 22.24 -11.65 8.66
C VAL A 188 21.49 -12.12 9.90
N VAL A 189 22.11 -12.99 10.67
CA VAL A 189 21.57 -13.53 11.93
C VAL A 189 22.44 -13.04 13.07
N VAL A 190 21.87 -12.33 14.01
CA VAL A 190 22.60 -11.72 15.14
C VAL A 190 22.16 -12.41 16.42
N THR A 191 23.09 -12.97 17.21
CA THR A 191 22.71 -13.51 18.51
C THR A 191 22.33 -12.39 19.47
N VAL A 192 21.45 -12.68 20.44
CA VAL A 192 20.99 -11.70 21.44
C VAL A 192 22.16 -10.93 22.09
N PRO A 193 23.25 -11.58 22.56
CA PRO A 193 24.38 -10.84 23.14
C PRO A 193 25.11 -9.93 22.15
N ALA A 194 25.14 -10.30 20.86
CA ALA A 194 25.84 -9.53 19.83
C ALA A 194 25.06 -8.29 19.36
N ALA A 195 23.74 -8.26 19.52
CA ALA A 195 22.88 -7.20 19.00
C ALA A 195 23.26 -5.78 19.50
N VAL A 196 23.65 -5.66 20.76
CA VAL A 196 24.07 -4.37 21.36
C VAL A 196 25.46 -3.90 20.91
N ARG A 197 26.19 -4.75 20.18
CA ARG A 197 27.54 -4.48 19.67
C ARG A 197 27.57 -4.32 18.15
N VAL A 198 26.44 -4.49 17.48
CA VAL A 198 26.32 -4.21 16.04
C VAL A 198 26.58 -2.72 15.79
N PRO A 199 27.39 -2.35 14.78
CA PRO A 199 27.66 -0.94 14.50
C PRO A 199 26.37 -0.16 14.17
N ALA A 200 26.11 0.91 14.93
CA ALA A 200 24.89 1.70 14.83
C ALA A 200 24.76 2.54 13.54
N ASP A 201 25.84 2.67 12.77
CA ASP A 201 25.86 3.41 11.49
C ASP A 201 25.47 2.55 10.28
N LEU A 202 25.17 1.27 10.50
CA LEU A 202 24.71 0.39 9.43
C LEU A 202 23.30 0.78 8.96
N PRO A 203 23.07 0.97 7.65
CA PRO A 203 21.76 1.35 7.16
C PRO A 203 20.75 0.20 7.39
N PRO A 204 19.51 0.51 7.78
CA PRO A 204 18.48 -0.50 8.00
C PRO A 204 18.18 -1.27 6.70
N ARG A 205 18.02 -2.58 6.80
CA ARG A 205 17.72 -3.49 5.69
C ARG A 205 16.84 -4.65 6.15
N SER A 206 16.10 -5.22 5.20
CA SER A 206 15.46 -6.53 5.37
C SER A 206 16.49 -7.65 5.45
N GLY A 207 16.04 -8.84 5.88
CA GLY A 207 16.89 -10.02 5.98
C GLY A 207 17.89 -9.96 7.14
N VAL A 208 17.54 -9.25 8.21
CA VAL A 208 18.25 -9.23 9.49
C VAL A 208 17.35 -9.87 10.53
N PHE A 209 17.93 -10.77 11.33
CA PHE A 209 17.20 -11.55 12.33
C PHE A 209 17.96 -11.58 13.64
N VAL A 210 17.24 -11.53 14.76
CA VAL A 210 17.82 -11.79 16.08
C VAL A 210 17.61 -13.26 16.42
N LEU A 211 18.67 -14.00 16.72
CA LEU A 211 18.61 -15.39 17.14
C LEU A 211 18.71 -15.49 18.66
N ALA A 212 17.62 -15.95 19.26
CA ALA A 212 17.51 -16.22 20.68
C ALA A 212 17.61 -17.72 20.95
N ASP A 213 18.24 -18.10 22.05
CA ASP A 213 18.26 -19.48 22.53
C ASP A 213 17.11 -19.66 23.53
N GLY A 214 16.14 -20.51 23.21
CA GLY A 214 14.99 -20.78 24.09
C GLY A 214 13.78 -19.86 23.90
N GLU A 215 13.10 -19.52 24.99
CA GLU A 215 11.82 -18.80 25.01
C GLU A 215 11.98 -17.26 24.99
N PRO A 216 10.94 -16.50 24.56
CA PRO A 216 10.97 -15.05 24.57
C PRO A 216 11.15 -14.49 25.99
N ASP A 217 12.17 -13.66 26.17
CA ASP A 217 12.42 -12.91 27.40
C ASP A 217 12.71 -11.42 27.11
N ASN A 218 13.01 -10.64 28.14
CA ASN A 218 13.30 -9.21 28.00
C ASN A 218 14.58 -8.92 27.21
N THR A 219 15.57 -9.84 27.23
CA THR A 219 16.84 -9.64 26.54
C THR A 219 16.66 -9.71 25.02
N VAL A 220 15.71 -10.53 24.54
CA VAL A 220 15.31 -10.56 23.12
C VAL A 220 14.71 -9.23 22.69
N TRP A 221 13.85 -8.63 23.53
CA TRP A 221 13.26 -7.32 23.24
C TRP A 221 14.32 -6.21 23.21
N GLU A 222 15.24 -6.19 24.18
CA GLU A 222 16.36 -5.25 24.20
C GLU A 222 17.20 -5.36 22.92
N ALA A 223 17.53 -6.58 22.50
CA ALA A 223 18.26 -6.85 21.26
C ALA A 223 17.52 -6.37 20.00
N LEU A 224 16.19 -6.56 19.93
CA LEU A 224 15.39 -6.05 18.81
C LEU A 224 15.40 -4.52 18.77
N THR A 225 15.28 -3.87 19.93
CA THR A 225 15.30 -2.40 20.00
C THR A 225 16.67 -1.80 19.74
N SER A 226 17.77 -2.48 20.12
CA SER A 226 19.12 -1.96 19.95
C SER A 226 19.57 -1.88 18.49
N LEU A 227 18.97 -2.69 17.61
CA LEU A 227 19.31 -2.69 16.18
C LEU A 227 18.65 -1.53 15.41
N GLU A 228 17.69 -0.82 16.00
CA GLU A 228 16.98 0.32 15.39
C GLU A 228 16.44 0.05 13.96
N MET A 229 16.10 -1.21 13.66
CA MET A 229 15.55 -1.61 12.36
C MET A 229 14.41 -2.62 12.54
N GLN A 230 13.57 -2.75 11.50
CA GLN A 230 12.52 -3.77 11.49
C GLN A 230 13.17 -5.16 11.41
N THR A 231 13.21 -5.85 12.55
CA THR A 231 13.92 -7.12 12.73
C THR A 231 12.96 -8.13 13.34
N LEU A 232 13.09 -9.42 12.98
CA LEU A 232 12.32 -10.50 13.60
C LEU A 232 13.21 -11.30 14.55
N ALA A 233 12.63 -11.74 15.67
CA ALA A 233 13.27 -12.69 16.57
C ALA A 233 12.98 -14.14 16.12
N LEU A 234 14.03 -14.94 16.06
CA LEU A 234 14.03 -16.36 15.76
C LEU A 234 14.43 -17.13 17.01
N PHE A 235 13.61 -18.11 17.41
CA PHE A 235 13.82 -18.88 18.61
C PHE A 235 14.44 -20.24 18.27
N TRP A 236 15.68 -20.45 18.69
CA TRP A 236 16.39 -21.71 18.53
C TRP A 236 15.98 -22.72 19.61
N PRO A 237 15.86 -24.02 19.28
CA PRO A 237 16.02 -24.66 17.97
C PRO A 237 14.76 -24.68 17.10
N ALA A 238 13.64 -24.09 17.55
CA ALA A 238 12.36 -24.17 16.85
C ALA A 238 12.39 -23.59 15.43
N CYS A 239 13.15 -22.51 15.21
CA CYS A 239 13.29 -21.86 13.90
C CYS A 239 14.22 -22.60 12.93
N ARG A 240 14.89 -23.68 13.35
CA ARG A 240 15.97 -24.32 12.57
C ARG A 240 15.55 -24.72 11.14
N PRO A 241 14.42 -25.40 10.89
CA PRO A 241 14.04 -25.80 9.54
C PRO A 241 13.85 -24.57 8.63
N TRP A 242 13.12 -23.58 9.13
CA TRP A 242 12.87 -22.34 8.40
C TRP A 242 14.16 -21.57 8.11
N LEU A 243 15.06 -21.45 9.09
CA LEU A 243 16.32 -20.73 8.90
C LEU A 243 17.21 -21.43 7.88
N ALA A 244 17.26 -22.77 7.89
CA ALA A 244 17.99 -23.54 6.89
C ALA A 244 17.44 -23.31 5.46
N ASP A 245 16.12 -23.32 5.30
CA ASP A 245 15.47 -23.03 4.03
C ASP A 245 15.81 -21.61 3.54
N GLN A 246 15.77 -20.62 4.42
CA GLN A 246 16.09 -19.23 4.08
C GLN A 246 17.59 -19.00 3.78
N ILE A 247 18.49 -19.77 4.38
CA ILE A 247 19.92 -19.71 4.03
C ILE A 247 20.15 -20.30 2.63
N GLN A 248 19.47 -21.39 2.29
CA GLN A 248 19.63 -22.08 1.01
C GLN A 248 18.93 -21.35 -0.15
N ALA A 249 17.71 -20.87 0.09
CA ALA A 249 16.87 -20.20 -0.89
C ALA A 249 16.14 -19.03 -0.23
N PRO A 250 16.85 -17.92 0.05
CA PRO A 250 16.25 -16.75 0.69
C PRO A 250 15.06 -16.20 -0.09
N ASP A 251 14.01 -15.82 0.63
CA ASP A 251 12.88 -15.10 0.04
C ASP A 251 13.30 -13.75 -0.53
N ARG A 252 12.61 -13.34 -1.61
CA ARG A 252 12.94 -12.12 -2.36
C ARG A 252 12.94 -10.87 -1.47
N GLU A 253 12.04 -10.81 -0.50
CA GLU A 253 11.95 -9.68 0.42
C GLU A 253 13.21 -9.47 1.28
N PHE A 254 13.98 -10.52 1.56
CA PHE A 254 15.21 -10.44 2.35
C PHE A 254 16.44 -10.08 1.51
N VAL A 255 16.47 -10.52 0.26
CA VAL A 255 17.66 -10.39 -0.60
C VAL A 255 17.58 -9.29 -1.64
N GLU A 256 16.38 -8.87 -2.00
CA GLU A 256 16.20 -7.77 -2.93
C GLU A 256 16.29 -6.44 -2.19
N HIS A 257 17.11 -5.53 -2.73
CA HIS A 257 17.18 -4.16 -2.28
C HIS A 257 17.11 -3.21 -3.47
N ARG A 258 16.71 -1.97 -3.19
CA ARG A 258 16.75 -0.89 -4.18
C ARG A 258 17.87 0.06 -3.81
N SER A 259 18.64 0.49 -4.80
CA SER A 259 19.57 1.59 -4.62
C SER A 259 18.77 2.82 -4.21
N ARG A 260 19.04 3.37 -3.03
CA ARG A 260 18.52 4.70 -2.68
C ARG A 260 19.26 5.69 -3.60
N ALA A 261 18.50 6.43 -4.39
CA ALA A 261 19.02 7.53 -5.21
C ALA A 261 19.46 8.69 -4.33
#